data_AF-A0AAD7IQJ4-F1
#
_entry.id   AF-A0AAD7IQJ4-F1
#
_cell.length_a   1.000
_cell.length_b   1.000
_cell.length_c   1.000
_cell.angle_alpha   90.00
_cell.angle_beta   90.00
_cell.angle_gamma   90.00
#
_symmetry.space_group_name_H-M   'P 1'
#
loop_
_entity.id
_entity.type
_entity.pdbx_description
1 polymer ?
#
loop_
_entity_poly.entity_id
_entity_poly.type
_entity_poly.pdbx_seq_one_letter_code
_entity_poly.pdbx_strand_id
1 'polypeptide(L)'
;MCHFCGNVGHVSARVDPRPMSELHLTEAEYAEYKSHSASDTLYKNFADNDRPKLRVFGFNDDTKAVFRTCNPEGHDYIEVPWSTMDSVKWIAQRLEDEIRVAMHHWYLATADGVIFKSFGELVCTTAAFRMKGQVVLTLLMPTDLPAFTASHLKQHKWKQTTPGPCTSSDALEKCVAEFHLIDATPSPAWDAYLVQRRAADKSVADDLKEFEGEDRPAVYDKIEKAIANVVKRIDLGDAAPAVHDCIFPLSADLADDGWGNVSSAEILSRIYSPTTPAAIDVSLEYHYRTRYSSVEFYCNIYYRTYPSITDPKLVLSTPQGPRNMNGFRPLLEMGLADVPPGRRWRAIEERTFGLSQVQARTLHRILFGEAADVDADADADARPAGLGGKIDVCEMIALLLASVGISLRVARDDGGAVDAFARADLRWEGLEGSARWMGRHIRAVAQCAPLPRDDEESDKAEDSDEEDDEDEDEDEDGWSDDDERFGGGAEPDCRHQ
;
A
#
# COMPACT_ATOMS: atom_id res chain seq x y z
N MET A 1 0.82 3.25 16.50
CA MET A 1 -0.21 3.13 17.57
C MET A 1 -0.49 4.51 18.16
N CYS A 2 -1.63 5.11 17.82
CA CYS A 2 -2.06 6.39 18.39
C CYS A 2 -2.47 6.20 19.87
N HIS A 3 -1.95 7.04 20.77
CA HIS A 3 -2.18 6.96 22.21
C HIS A 3 -3.66 7.17 22.61
N PHE A 4 -4.50 7.67 21.68
CA PHE A 4 -5.94 7.86 21.86
C PHE A 4 -6.80 6.63 21.52
N CYS A 5 -6.24 5.59 20.90
CA CYS A 5 -7.01 4.42 20.44
C CYS A 5 -6.98 3.23 21.42
N GLY A 6 -6.22 3.32 22.51
CA GLY A 6 -5.85 2.17 23.35
C GLY A 6 -6.92 1.62 24.29
N ASN A 7 -8.18 2.06 24.22
CA ASN A 7 -9.22 1.57 25.15
C ASN A 7 -10.67 1.71 24.64
N VAL A 8 -10.91 1.56 23.34
CA VAL A 8 -12.29 1.34 22.87
C VAL A 8 -12.60 -0.14 23.02
N GLY A 9 -12.99 -0.53 24.23
CA GLY A 9 -13.58 -1.85 24.45
C GLY A 9 -14.68 -2.05 23.42
N HIS A 10 -14.68 -3.19 22.71
CA HIS A 10 -15.80 -3.61 21.89
C HIS A 10 -17.06 -3.53 22.75
N VAL A 11 -17.83 -2.46 22.60
CA VAL A 11 -19.11 -2.32 23.26
C VAL A 11 -19.99 -3.33 22.55
N SER A 12 -20.07 -4.53 23.10
CA SER A 12 -21.17 -5.45 22.88
C SER A 12 -22.41 -4.82 23.51
N ALA A 13 -22.84 -3.68 22.95
CA ALA A 13 -24.11 -3.07 23.27
C ALA A 13 -25.16 -4.07 22.80
N ARG A 14 -26.05 -4.47 23.71
CA ARG A 14 -27.23 -5.23 23.34
C ARG A 14 -27.94 -4.44 22.23
N VAL A 15 -28.07 -5.07 21.07
CA VAL A 15 -28.77 -4.50 19.93
C VAL A 15 -30.18 -4.11 20.38
N ASP A 16 -30.48 -2.81 20.35
CA ASP A 16 -31.83 -2.31 20.61
C ASP A 16 -32.66 -2.55 19.34
N PRO A 17 -33.70 -3.40 19.38
CA PRO A 17 -34.47 -3.75 18.19
C PRO A 17 -35.48 -2.66 17.79
N ARG A 18 -35.60 -1.59 18.59
CA ARG A 18 -36.55 -0.51 18.31
C ARG A 18 -36.18 0.24 17.02
N PRO A 19 -37.18 0.73 16.25
CA PRO A 19 -36.93 1.61 15.12
C PRO A 19 -36.27 2.91 15.58
N MET A 20 -35.52 3.55 14.68
CA MET A 20 -34.82 4.81 14.94
C MET A 20 -35.78 5.92 15.38
N SER A 21 -37.00 5.95 14.83
CA SER A 21 -38.03 6.92 15.23
C SER A 21 -38.43 6.80 16.71
N GLU A 22 -38.38 5.61 17.32
CA GLU A 22 -38.63 5.41 18.75
C GLU A 22 -37.40 5.70 19.63
N LEU A 23 -36.22 5.77 19.04
CA LEU A 23 -34.97 6.12 19.72
C LEU A 23 -34.65 7.61 19.65
N HIS A 24 -35.43 8.38 18.87
CA HIS A 24 -35.28 9.82 18.72
C HIS A 24 -35.65 10.53 20.02
N LEU A 25 -34.69 11.22 20.62
CA LEU A 25 -34.87 11.94 21.88
C LEU A 25 -35.48 13.32 21.62
N THR A 26 -36.39 13.72 22.50
CA THR A 26 -36.82 15.13 22.56
C THR A 26 -35.64 16.03 22.94
N GLU A 27 -35.76 17.32 22.69
CA GLU A 27 -34.70 18.28 23.01
C GLU A 27 -34.28 18.26 24.49
N ALA A 28 -35.25 18.10 25.40
CA ALA A 28 -34.99 18.03 26.84
C ALA A 28 -34.29 16.73 27.24
N GLU A 29 -34.75 15.59 26.72
CA GLU A 29 -34.12 14.28 26.96
C GLU A 29 -32.71 14.23 26.40
N TYR A 30 -32.49 14.83 25.21
CA TYR A 30 -31.18 14.90 24.59
C TYR A 30 -30.22 15.79 25.39
N ALA A 31 -30.69 16.93 25.90
CA ALA A 31 -29.90 17.81 26.76
C ALA A 31 -29.50 17.09 28.07
N GLU A 32 -30.42 16.33 28.67
CA GLU A 32 -30.12 15.50 29.84
C GLU A 32 -29.10 14.39 29.49
N TYR A 33 -29.30 13.69 28.38
CA TYR A 33 -28.36 12.66 27.88
C TYR A 33 -26.94 13.22 27.69
N LYS A 34 -26.81 14.39 27.06
CA LYS A 34 -25.52 15.07 26.88
C LYS A 34 -24.89 15.53 28.18
N SER A 35 -25.70 15.94 29.17
CA SER A 35 -25.16 16.36 30.48
C SER A 35 -24.47 15.24 31.25
N HIS A 36 -24.85 13.97 30.97
CA HIS A 36 -24.24 12.78 31.55
C HIS A 36 -23.09 12.22 30.70
N SER A 37 -22.93 12.70 29.47
CA SER A 37 -21.84 12.30 28.57
C SER A 37 -20.62 13.17 28.85
N ALA A 38 -19.42 12.59 28.84
CA ALA A 38 -18.19 13.36 29.02
C ALA A 38 -18.13 14.48 27.97
N SER A 39 -17.93 15.72 28.43
CA SER A 39 -17.81 16.91 27.59
C SER A 39 -16.58 16.80 26.69
N ASP A 40 -16.74 16.27 25.48
CA ASP A 40 -15.72 16.32 24.42
C ASP A 40 -15.68 17.74 23.82
N THR A 41 -15.35 18.78 24.59
CA THR A 41 -15.31 20.18 24.13
C THR A 41 -14.32 20.45 22.98
N LEU A 42 -13.48 19.49 22.61
CA LEU A 42 -12.44 19.63 21.58
C LEU A 42 -12.96 19.47 20.14
N TYR A 43 -14.06 18.74 19.87
CA TYR A 43 -14.46 18.43 18.48
C TYR A 43 -15.17 19.58 17.74
N LYS A 44 -15.73 20.55 18.47
CA LYS A 44 -16.45 21.69 17.87
C LYS A 44 -15.55 22.65 17.10
N ASN A 45 -14.23 22.61 17.32
CA ASN A 45 -13.31 23.61 16.78
C ASN A 45 -12.69 23.22 15.42
N PHE A 46 -12.83 21.96 14.97
CA PHE A 46 -12.15 21.50 13.75
C PHE A 46 -12.98 21.60 12.46
N ALA A 47 -14.30 21.78 12.53
CA ALA A 47 -15.14 21.94 11.34
C ALA A 47 -16.12 23.09 11.55
N ASP A 48 -15.74 24.28 11.08
CA ASP A 48 -16.63 25.44 11.00
C ASP A 48 -17.66 25.27 9.86
N ASN A 49 -18.72 26.07 9.85
CA ASN A 49 -19.82 25.95 8.88
C ASN A 49 -19.40 26.16 7.41
N ASP A 50 -18.26 26.80 7.17
CA ASP A 50 -17.69 27.05 5.85
C ASP A 50 -16.90 25.86 5.28
N ARG A 51 -16.80 24.74 6.01
CA ARG A 51 -16.08 23.53 5.56
C ARG A 51 -16.89 22.68 4.57
N PRO A 52 -16.23 21.81 3.79
CA PRO A 52 -16.92 20.83 2.97
C PRO A 52 -17.92 20.03 3.80
N LYS A 53 -19.11 19.80 3.24
CA LYS A 53 -20.16 19.00 3.86
C LYS A 53 -20.28 17.66 3.16
N LEU A 54 -20.39 16.60 3.95
CA LEU A 54 -20.76 15.28 3.48
C LEU A 54 -22.27 15.10 3.63
N ARG A 55 -22.87 14.22 2.83
CA ARG A 55 -24.28 13.86 2.95
C ARG A 55 -24.41 12.51 3.62
N VAL A 56 -25.25 12.43 4.64
CA VAL A 56 -25.65 11.17 5.26
C VAL A 56 -27.09 10.87 4.87
N PHE A 57 -27.35 9.73 4.25
CA PHE A 57 -28.69 9.27 3.87
C PHE A 57 -29.20 8.19 4.83
N GLY A 58 -30.51 8.17 5.07
CA GLY A 58 -31.15 7.03 5.75
C GLY A 58 -31.25 5.82 4.82
N PHE A 59 -30.91 4.63 5.31
CA PHE A 59 -31.00 3.40 4.51
C PHE A 59 -32.44 2.96 4.24
N ASN A 60 -33.26 2.90 5.28
CA ASN A 60 -34.65 2.43 5.22
C ASN A 60 -35.66 3.58 5.40
N ASP A 61 -36.95 3.30 5.28
CA ASP A 61 -37.99 4.34 5.39
C ASP A 61 -38.07 4.98 6.77
N ASP A 62 -37.71 4.26 7.82
CA ASP A 62 -37.72 4.75 9.21
C ASP A 62 -36.60 5.77 9.47
N THR A 63 -35.36 5.44 9.12
CA THR A 63 -34.21 6.36 9.18
C THR A 63 -34.44 7.59 8.30
N LYS A 64 -35.01 7.42 7.09
CA LYS A 64 -35.41 8.54 6.22
C LYS A 64 -36.47 9.42 6.84
N ALA A 65 -37.46 8.85 7.55
CA ALA A 65 -38.51 9.63 8.22
C ALA A 65 -37.93 10.51 9.35
N VAL A 66 -36.98 9.98 10.13
CA VAL A 66 -36.25 10.76 11.14
C VAL A 66 -35.49 11.91 10.48
N PHE A 67 -34.79 11.66 9.37
CA PHE A 67 -34.03 12.69 8.67
C PHE A 67 -34.92 13.81 8.13
N ARG A 68 -36.06 13.47 7.52
CA ARG A 68 -37.05 14.48 7.08
C ARG A 68 -37.61 15.32 8.22
N THR A 69 -37.68 14.77 9.43
CA THR A 69 -38.17 15.48 10.62
C THR A 69 -37.10 16.43 11.16
N CYS A 70 -35.83 16.05 11.08
CA CYS A 70 -34.70 16.85 11.55
C CYS A 70 -34.26 17.90 10.52
N ASN A 71 -34.55 17.69 9.23
CA ASN A 71 -34.18 18.59 8.14
C ASN A 71 -35.33 19.59 7.84
N PRO A 72 -35.12 20.91 7.98
CA PRO A 72 -36.15 21.92 7.69
C PRO A 72 -36.67 21.91 6.25
N GLU A 73 -35.85 21.47 5.30
CA GLU A 73 -36.17 21.38 3.88
C GLU A 73 -36.89 20.07 3.53
N GLY A 74 -37.04 19.16 4.50
CA GLY A 74 -37.73 17.88 4.33
C GLY A 74 -36.95 16.86 3.49
N HIS A 75 -35.64 17.05 3.34
CA HIS A 75 -34.78 16.09 2.65
C HIS A 75 -34.59 14.80 3.45
N ASP A 76 -34.29 13.71 2.76
CA ASP A 76 -33.98 12.40 3.35
C ASP A 76 -32.48 12.21 3.64
N TYR A 77 -31.75 13.31 3.72
CA TYR A 77 -30.34 13.37 4.09
C TYR A 77 -30.05 14.53 5.05
N ILE A 78 -28.96 14.38 5.80
CA ILE A 78 -28.37 15.43 6.65
C ILE A 78 -27.00 15.81 6.08
N GLU A 79 -26.72 17.10 5.99
CA GLU A 79 -25.40 17.59 5.61
C GLU A 79 -24.55 17.83 6.86
N VAL A 80 -23.42 17.11 6.97
CA VAL A 80 -22.54 17.20 8.13
C VAL A 80 -21.22 17.85 7.70
N PRO A 81 -20.78 18.95 8.36
CA PRO A 81 -19.48 19.53 8.09
C PRO A 81 -18.37 18.59 8.56
N TRP A 82 -17.30 18.49 7.77
CA TRP A 82 -16.17 17.61 8.08
C TRP A 82 -14.82 18.17 7.63
N SER A 83 -13.75 17.53 8.10
CA SER A 83 -12.35 17.84 7.84
C SER A 83 -11.54 16.56 7.66
N THR A 84 -10.46 16.59 6.88
CA THR A 84 -9.52 15.46 6.76
C THR A 84 -8.88 15.06 8.09
N MET A 85 -8.79 16.00 9.03
CA MET A 85 -8.28 15.76 10.39
C MET A 85 -9.34 15.22 11.35
N ASP A 86 -10.61 15.12 10.92
CA ASP A 86 -11.64 14.53 11.77
C ASP A 86 -11.41 13.02 11.93
N SER A 87 -11.91 12.47 13.02
CA SER A 87 -12.26 11.05 13.08
C SER A 87 -13.70 10.83 12.67
N VAL A 88 -14.02 9.60 12.27
CA VAL A 88 -15.41 9.19 12.00
C VAL A 88 -16.28 9.45 13.24
N LYS A 89 -15.71 9.39 14.45
CA LYS A 89 -16.41 9.68 15.72
C LYS A 89 -16.89 11.11 15.76
N TRP A 90 -16.10 12.07 15.30
CA TRP A 90 -16.51 13.47 15.32
C TRP A 90 -17.62 13.75 14.30
N ILE A 91 -17.55 13.13 13.12
CA ILE A 91 -18.66 13.16 12.15
C ILE A 91 -19.92 12.56 12.78
N ALA A 92 -19.79 11.39 13.43
CA ALA A 92 -20.90 10.71 14.08
C ALA A 92 -21.49 11.52 15.23
N GLN A 93 -20.68 12.22 16.03
CA GLN A 93 -21.14 13.12 17.09
C GLN A 93 -21.93 14.31 16.54
N ARG A 94 -21.45 14.94 15.46
CA ARG A 94 -22.19 16.04 14.81
C ARG A 94 -23.50 15.55 14.22
N LEU A 95 -23.52 14.38 13.60
CA LEU A 95 -24.76 13.76 13.13
C LEU A 95 -25.71 13.46 14.29
N GLU A 96 -25.21 12.91 15.40
CA GLU A 96 -25.97 12.66 16.62
C GLU A 96 -26.62 13.94 17.16
N ASP A 97 -25.90 15.07 17.14
CA ASP A 97 -26.41 16.37 17.59
C ASP A 97 -27.61 16.83 16.74
N GLU A 98 -27.61 16.53 15.43
CA GLU A 98 -28.71 16.85 14.51
C GLU A 98 -29.90 15.88 14.64
N ILE A 99 -29.65 14.58 14.66
CA ILE A 99 -30.69 13.54 14.63
C ILE A 99 -31.20 13.14 16.02
N ARG A 100 -30.51 13.55 17.09
CA ARG A 100 -30.84 13.27 18.50
C ARG A 100 -31.05 11.79 18.83
N VAL A 101 -30.35 10.90 18.13
CA VAL A 101 -30.32 9.45 18.39
C VAL A 101 -28.89 9.07 18.73
N ALA A 102 -28.67 8.56 19.93
CA ALA A 102 -27.33 8.25 20.44
C ALA A 102 -26.54 7.31 19.52
N MET A 103 -25.25 7.61 19.33
CA MET A 103 -24.39 6.94 18.33
C MET A 103 -24.18 5.43 18.51
N HIS A 104 -24.49 4.88 19.67
CA HIS A 104 -24.37 3.44 19.93
C HIS A 104 -25.54 2.62 19.36
N HIS A 105 -26.55 3.29 18.79
CA HIS A 105 -27.72 2.64 18.20
C HIS A 105 -27.64 2.47 16.68
N TRP A 106 -26.62 2.99 16.02
CA TRP A 106 -26.52 2.99 14.57
C TRP A 106 -25.08 2.91 14.09
N TYR A 107 -24.91 2.61 12.81
CA TYR A 107 -23.64 2.54 12.11
C TYR A 107 -23.65 3.53 10.95
N LEU A 108 -22.45 3.92 10.51
CA LEU A 108 -22.27 4.58 9.23
C LEU A 108 -21.66 3.57 8.26
N ALA A 109 -22.08 3.66 7.01
CA ALA A 109 -21.45 2.95 5.92
C ALA A 109 -21.23 3.87 4.72
N THR A 110 -20.23 3.57 3.93
CA THR A 110 -19.96 4.26 2.67
C THR A 110 -20.84 3.68 1.56
N ALA A 111 -21.01 4.44 0.47
CA ALA A 111 -21.78 3.97 -0.69
C ALA A 111 -21.16 2.73 -1.37
N ASP A 112 -19.84 2.51 -1.22
CA ASP A 112 -19.12 1.37 -1.76
C ASP A 112 -19.02 0.18 -0.79
N GLY A 113 -19.76 0.22 0.33
CA GLY A 113 -19.97 -0.95 1.17
C GLY A 113 -19.06 -1.10 2.39
N VAL A 114 -18.29 -0.07 2.75
CA VAL A 114 -17.46 -0.06 3.95
C VAL A 114 -18.32 0.28 5.16
N ILE A 115 -18.33 -0.56 6.19
CA ILE A 115 -19.13 -0.36 7.41
C ILE A 115 -18.20 0.03 8.56
N PHE A 116 -18.41 1.22 9.15
CA PHE A 116 -17.62 1.68 10.29
C PHE A 116 -18.08 0.98 11.57
N LYS A 117 -17.42 -0.14 11.91
CA LYS A 117 -17.67 -0.91 13.15
C LYS A 117 -17.23 -0.15 14.41
N SER A 118 -16.27 0.75 14.25
CA SER A 118 -15.84 1.69 15.27
C SER A 118 -15.72 3.07 14.63
N PHE A 119 -15.90 4.12 15.43
CA PHE A 119 -15.75 5.48 14.94
C PHE A 119 -14.35 6.07 15.24
N GLY A 120 -13.40 5.27 15.74
CA GLY A 120 -12.07 5.75 16.14
C GLY A 120 -11.17 6.14 14.95
N GLU A 121 -11.50 5.68 13.75
CA GLU A 121 -10.70 5.87 12.54
C GLU A 121 -10.62 7.35 12.13
N LEU A 122 -9.44 7.77 11.68
CA LEU A 122 -9.25 9.10 11.10
C LEU A 122 -9.80 9.12 9.68
N VAL A 123 -10.50 10.19 9.34
CA VAL A 123 -11.11 10.36 8.03
C VAL A 123 -10.08 10.34 6.91
N CYS A 124 -8.89 10.93 7.12
CA CYS A 124 -7.79 10.87 6.16
C CYS A 124 -7.29 9.43 5.89
N THR A 125 -7.54 8.48 6.78
CA THR A 125 -7.13 7.07 6.61
C THR A 125 -8.11 6.25 5.78
N THR A 126 -9.35 6.70 5.60
CA THR A 126 -10.41 5.98 4.88
C THR A 126 -10.51 6.44 3.41
N ALA A 127 -10.63 5.49 2.47
CA ALA A 127 -10.59 5.81 1.03
C ALA A 127 -11.78 6.68 0.57
N ALA A 128 -12.98 6.43 1.13
CA ALA A 128 -14.21 7.15 0.79
C ALA A 128 -14.11 8.68 0.94
N PHE A 129 -13.23 9.15 1.82
CA PHE A 129 -13.04 10.58 2.07
C PHE A 129 -11.89 11.21 1.27
N ARG A 130 -11.09 10.39 0.56
CA ARG A 130 -10.04 10.87 -0.35
C ARG A 130 -10.55 11.10 -1.77
N MET A 131 -11.75 10.59 -2.10
CA MET A 131 -12.32 10.70 -3.44
C MET A 131 -12.65 12.16 -3.78
N LYS A 132 -12.35 12.56 -5.02
CA LYS A 132 -12.77 13.88 -5.53
C LYS A 132 -14.28 13.89 -5.72
N GLY A 133 -14.99 14.58 -4.84
CA GLY A 133 -16.45 14.72 -4.95
C GLY A 133 -17.11 14.97 -3.60
N GLN A 134 -18.43 14.96 -3.61
CA GLN A 134 -19.21 14.97 -2.39
C GLN A 134 -19.13 13.60 -1.74
N VAL A 135 -18.69 13.56 -0.48
CA VAL A 135 -18.68 12.33 0.32
C VAL A 135 -20.12 11.97 0.71
N VAL A 136 -20.49 10.71 0.49
CA VAL A 136 -21.83 10.19 0.78
C VAL A 136 -21.70 9.00 1.74
N LEU A 137 -22.41 9.10 2.86
CA LEU A 137 -22.55 8.06 3.86
C LEU A 137 -24.01 7.63 3.98
N THR A 138 -24.21 6.42 4.49
CA THR A 138 -25.50 5.82 4.78
C THR A 138 -25.57 5.50 6.27
N LEU A 139 -26.62 5.95 6.95
CA LEU A 139 -26.89 5.55 8.33
C LEU A 139 -27.67 4.22 8.33
N LEU A 140 -27.19 3.27 9.12
CA LEU A 140 -27.72 1.92 9.23
C LEU A 140 -28.12 1.62 10.67
N MET A 141 -29.33 1.11 10.88
CA MET A 141 -29.67 0.47 12.15
C MET A 141 -29.04 -0.94 12.20
N PRO A 142 -28.80 -1.50 13.39
CA PRO A 142 -28.31 -2.87 13.52
C PRO A 142 -29.17 -3.90 12.78
N THR A 143 -30.49 -3.67 12.70
CA THR A 143 -31.46 -4.49 11.98
C THR A 143 -31.31 -4.40 10.45
N ASP A 144 -30.74 -3.31 9.94
CA ASP A 144 -30.50 -3.10 8.52
C ASP A 144 -29.21 -3.77 8.02
N LEU A 145 -28.26 -4.06 8.92
CA LEU A 145 -26.95 -4.60 8.58
C LEU A 145 -27.02 -5.85 7.68
N PRO A 146 -27.89 -6.86 7.91
CA PRO A 146 -27.97 -8.03 7.04
C PRO A 146 -28.40 -7.67 5.61
N ALA A 147 -29.39 -6.78 5.47
CA ALA A 147 -29.91 -6.36 4.17
C ALA A 147 -28.88 -5.50 3.41
N PHE A 148 -28.23 -4.57 4.10
CA PHE A 148 -27.15 -3.74 3.54
C PHE A 148 -25.97 -4.62 3.11
N THR A 149 -25.52 -5.53 3.98
CA THR A 149 -24.43 -6.47 3.70
C THR A 149 -24.74 -7.33 2.48
N ALA A 150 -25.95 -7.90 2.39
CA ALA A 150 -26.33 -8.73 1.24
C ALA A 150 -26.33 -7.99 -0.11
N SER A 151 -26.48 -6.66 -0.11
CA SER A 151 -26.65 -5.85 -1.32
C SER A 151 -25.46 -4.94 -1.65
N HIS A 152 -24.64 -4.59 -0.67
CA HIS A 152 -23.61 -3.56 -0.80
C HIS A 152 -22.26 -3.97 -0.21
N LEU A 153 -22.13 -5.15 0.42
CA LEU A 153 -20.85 -5.54 1.04
C LEU A 153 -19.72 -5.50 0.01
N LYS A 154 -18.70 -4.69 0.31
CA LYS A 154 -17.51 -4.57 -0.52
C LYS A 154 -16.80 -5.92 -0.55
N GLN A 155 -16.70 -6.49 -1.75
CA GLN A 155 -15.95 -7.72 -2.00
C GLN A 155 -14.69 -7.39 -2.77
N HIS A 156 -13.58 -7.97 -2.31
CA HIS A 156 -12.29 -7.80 -2.96
C HIS A 156 -11.98 -9.02 -3.81
N LYS A 157 -11.48 -8.78 -5.01
CA LYS A 157 -11.00 -9.83 -5.91
C LYS A 157 -9.62 -9.45 -6.39
N TRP A 158 -8.75 -10.45 -6.47
CA TRP A 158 -7.40 -10.29 -7.01
C TRP A 158 -7.36 -10.50 -8.53
N LYS A 159 -8.02 -11.57 -9.00
CA LYS A 159 -8.01 -11.95 -10.42
C LYS A 159 -8.93 -11.08 -11.27
N GLN A 160 -8.48 -10.79 -12.48
CA GLN A 160 -9.24 -10.10 -13.52
C GLN A 160 -10.05 -11.07 -14.39
N THR A 161 -9.57 -12.31 -14.52
CA THR A 161 -10.19 -13.34 -15.36
C THR A 161 -11.06 -14.30 -14.55
N THR A 162 -12.14 -14.77 -15.17
CA THR A 162 -12.94 -15.87 -14.63
C THR A 162 -12.44 -17.20 -15.21
N PRO A 163 -12.31 -18.26 -14.40
CA PRO A 163 -11.98 -19.59 -14.91
C PRO A 163 -12.89 -20.04 -16.05
N GLY A 164 -12.29 -20.54 -17.13
CA GLY A 164 -13.02 -21.17 -18.22
C GLY A 164 -13.51 -22.58 -17.86
N PRO A 165 -14.55 -23.09 -18.54
CA PRO A 165 -15.02 -24.45 -18.33
C PRO A 165 -13.99 -25.47 -18.86
N CYS A 166 -13.74 -26.53 -18.09
CA CYS A 166 -12.90 -27.65 -18.53
C CYS A 166 -13.44 -28.97 -17.98
N THR A 167 -13.68 -29.95 -18.86
CA THR A 167 -14.10 -31.31 -18.51
C THR A 167 -12.96 -32.32 -18.61
N SER A 168 -11.80 -31.91 -19.12
CA SER A 168 -10.64 -32.77 -19.26
C SER A 168 -10.04 -33.17 -17.92
N SER A 169 -9.45 -34.37 -17.87
CA SER A 169 -8.62 -34.81 -16.75
C SER A 169 -7.18 -34.30 -16.84
N ASP A 170 -6.73 -33.90 -18.02
CA ASP A 170 -5.36 -33.43 -18.27
C ASP A 170 -5.06 -32.13 -17.50
N ALA A 171 -3.89 -32.08 -16.88
CA ALA A 171 -3.50 -30.98 -16.01
C ALA A 171 -3.21 -29.70 -16.78
N LEU A 172 -2.60 -29.80 -17.97
CA LEU A 172 -2.31 -28.66 -18.81
C LEU A 172 -3.61 -28.05 -19.32
N GLU A 173 -4.54 -28.87 -19.84
CA GLU A 173 -5.85 -28.39 -20.30
C GLU A 173 -6.65 -27.69 -19.19
N LYS A 174 -6.60 -28.22 -17.96
CA LYS A 174 -7.18 -27.52 -16.79
C LYS A 174 -6.50 -26.19 -16.51
N CYS A 175 -5.17 -26.13 -16.54
CA CYS A 175 -4.45 -24.89 -16.32
C CYS A 175 -4.76 -23.85 -17.41
N VAL A 176 -4.82 -24.26 -18.67
CA VAL A 176 -5.18 -23.39 -19.81
C VAL A 176 -6.57 -22.80 -19.58
N ALA A 177 -7.55 -23.62 -19.22
CA ALA A 177 -8.91 -23.14 -18.98
C ALA A 177 -9.03 -22.27 -17.72
N GLU A 178 -8.41 -22.66 -16.60
CA GLU A 178 -8.58 -21.99 -15.31
C GLU A 178 -7.76 -20.70 -15.21
N PHE A 179 -6.58 -20.68 -15.84
CA PHE A 179 -5.60 -19.62 -15.69
C PHE A 179 -5.27 -18.87 -16.98
N HIS A 180 -5.96 -19.18 -18.08
CA HIS A 180 -5.78 -18.53 -19.38
C HIS A 180 -4.33 -18.53 -19.85
N LEU A 181 -3.65 -19.69 -19.72
CA LEU A 181 -2.25 -19.84 -20.12
C LEU A 181 -2.05 -19.46 -21.60
N ILE A 182 -0.89 -18.91 -21.92
CA ILE A 182 -0.57 -18.37 -23.24
C ILE A 182 0.51 -19.25 -23.86
N ASP A 183 0.20 -19.87 -25.01
CA ASP A 183 1.12 -20.73 -25.75
C ASP A 183 1.84 -21.77 -24.87
N ALA A 184 1.09 -22.42 -23.98
CA ALA A 184 1.63 -23.30 -22.96
C ALA A 184 2.36 -24.52 -23.54
N THR A 185 3.53 -24.81 -22.98
CA THR A 185 4.38 -25.93 -23.42
C THR A 185 4.06 -27.23 -22.68
N PRO A 186 4.04 -28.39 -23.34
CA PRO A 186 3.82 -29.67 -22.68
C PRO A 186 4.90 -29.99 -21.64
N SER A 187 4.49 -30.40 -20.43
CA SER A 187 5.39 -30.74 -19.33
C SER A 187 4.71 -31.67 -18.32
N PRO A 188 5.44 -32.62 -17.69
CA PRO A 188 4.87 -33.44 -16.62
C PRO A 188 4.63 -32.67 -15.31
N ALA A 189 5.11 -31.42 -15.19
CA ALA A 189 5.02 -30.62 -13.97
C ALA A 189 3.70 -29.82 -13.83
N TRP A 190 2.78 -29.90 -14.81
CA TRP A 190 1.53 -29.16 -14.76
C TRP A 190 0.61 -29.54 -13.59
N ASP A 191 0.66 -30.78 -13.10
CA ASP A 191 -0.10 -31.20 -11.92
C ASP A 191 0.32 -30.42 -10.66
N ALA A 192 1.64 -30.34 -10.41
CA ALA A 192 2.17 -29.62 -9.26
C ALA A 192 1.97 -28.10 -9.41
N TYR A 193 2.12 -27.57 -10.63
CA TYR A 193 1.78 -26.19 -10.94
C TYR A 193 0.31 -25.87 -10.63
N LEU A 194 -0.63 -26.71 -11.07
CA LEU A 194 -2.07 -26.54 -10.84
C LEU A 194 -2.39 -26.47 -9.34
N VAL A 195 -1.84 -27.41 -8.56
CA VAL A 195 -2.03 -27.44 -7.10
C VAL A 195 -1.46 -26.19 -6.45
N GLN A 196 -0.26 -25.79 -6.83
CA GLN A 196 0.40 -24.60 -6.28
C GLN A 196 -0.35 -23.32 -6.63
N ARG A 197 -0.77 -23.11 -7.88
CA ARG A 197 -1.47 -21.90 -8.31
C ARG A 197 -2.86 -21.79 -7.69
N ARG A 198 -3.58 -22.90 -7.49
CA ARG A 198 -4.83 -22.93 -6.70
C ARG A 198 -4.60 -22.61 -5.23
N ALA A 199 -3.51 -23.11 -4.64
CA ALA A 199 -3.17 -22.80 -3.26
C ALA A 199 -2.86 -21.31 -3.06
N ALA A 200 -2.08 -20.72 -3.98
CA ALA A 200 -1.81 -19.27 -3.99
C ALA A 200 -3.09 -18.45 -4.16
N ASP A 201 -3.94 -18.81 -5.12
CA ASP A 201 -5.23 -18.15 -5.34
C ASP A 201 -6.12 -18.20 -4.10
N LYS A 202 -6.22 -19.37 -3.48
CA LYS A 202 -6.96 -19.53 -2.24
C LYS A 202 -6.37 -18.68 -1.11
N SER A 203 -5.05 -18.66 -0.95
CA SER A 203 -4.40 -17.86 0.10
C SER A 203 -4.75 -16.37 -0.03
N VAL A 204 -4.56 -15.80 -1.23
CA VAL A 204 -4.88 -14.39 -1.47
C VAL A 204 -6.38 -14.11 -1.32
N ALA A 205 -7.24 -15.04 -1.76
CA ALA A 205 -8.69 -14.90 -1.58
C ALA A 205 -9.10 -14.96 -0.10
N ASP A 206 -8.51 -15.87 0.69
CA ASP A 206 -8.77 -15.99 2.13
C ASP A 206 -8.27 -14.73 2.87
N ASP A 207 -7.09 -14.20 2.52
CA ASP A 207 -6.55 -12.96 3.10
C ASP A 207 -7.45 -11.74 2.75
N LEU A 208 -7.85 -11.60 1.48
CA LEU A 208 -8.74 -10.52 1.05
C LEU A 208 -10.14 -10.60 1.67
N LYS A 209 -10.57 -11.82 2.04
CA LYS A 209 -11.86 -12.04 2.70
C LYS A 209 -11.91 -11.45 4.10
N GLU A 210 -10.77 -11.35 4.78
CA GLU A 210 -10.68 -10.72 6.11
C GLU A 210 -11.09 -9.23 6.06
N PHE A 211 -11.00 -8.61 4.88
CA PHE A 211 -11.37 -7.21 4.63
C PHE A 211 -12.74 -7.05 3.94
N GLU A 212 -13.59 -8.08 3.95
CA GLU A 212 -14.97 -7.96 3.46
C GLU A 212 -15.75 -6.89 4.24
N GLY A 213 -16.30 -5.91 3.52
CA GLY A 213 -16.97 -4.75 4.13
C GLY A 213 -16.02 -3.71 4.72
N GLU A 214 -14.73 -3.81 4.42
CA GLU A 214 -13.70 -2.83 4.75
C GLU A 214 -12.96 -2.43 3.46
N ASP A 215 -12.18 -1.34 3.52
CA ASP A 215 -11.30 -0.99 2.41
C ASP A 215 -10.20 -2.04 2.27
N ARG A 216 -9.87 -2.40 1.02
CA ARG A 216 -8.73 -3.28 0.75
C ARG A 216 -7.46 -2.60 1.26
N PRO A 217 -6.52 -3.34 1.90
CA PRO A 217 -5.27 -2.74 2.33
C PRO A 217 -4.52 -2.08 1.15
N ALA A 218 -4.00 -0.88 1.38
CA ALA A 218 -3.41 -0.04 0.34
C ALA A 218 -2.22 -0.70 -0.39
N VAL A 219 -1.57 -1.70 0.21
CA VAL A 219 -0.51 -2.48 -0.44
C VAL A 219 -1.02 -3.29 -1.63
N TYR A 220 -2.17 -3.96 -1.51
CA TYR A 220 -2.74 -4.73 -2.63
C TYR A 220 -3.12 -3.80 -3.78
N ASP A 221 -3.72 -2.64 -3.49
CA ASP A 221 -3.98 -1.59 -4.48
C ASP A 221 -2.70 -1.13 -5.17
N LYS A 222 -1.62 -0.94 -4.40
CA LYS A 222 -0.33 -0.49 -4.94
C LYS A 222 0.30 -1.54 -5.84
N ILE A 223 0.30 -2.81 -5.43
CA ILE A 223 0.80 -3.93 -6.25
C ILE A 223 -0.02 -4.04 -7.53
N GLU A 224 -1.36 -4.04 -7.44
CA GLU A 224 -2.25 -4.13 -8.60
C GLU A 224 -2.02 -2.95 -9.57
N LYS A 225 -1.99 -1.71 -9.07
CA LYS A 225 -1.70 -0.52 -9.88
C LYS A 225 -0.32 -0.60 -10.53
N ALA A 226 0.70 -1.08 -9.80
CA ALA A 226 2.04 -1.23 -10.33
C ALA A 226 2.09 -2.24 -11.49
N ILE A 227 1.44 -3.40 -11.33
CA ILE A 227 1.35 -4.43 -12.37
C ILE A 227 0.59 -3.89 -13.58
N ALA A 228 -0.59 -3.29 -13.36
CA ALA A 228 -1.41 -2.72 -14.42
C ALA A 228 -0.65 -1.66 -15.24
N ASN A 229 0.15 -0.82 -14.57
CA ASN A 229 1.00 0.16 -15.24
C ASN A 229 2.03 -0.50 -16.16
N VAL A 230 2.66 -1.60 -15.73
CA VAL A 230 3.65 -2.31 -16.56
C VAL A 230 2.95 -3.02 -17.73
N VAL A 231 1.89 -3.79 -17.46
CA VAL A 231 1.11 -4.52 -18.47
C VAL A 231 0.55 -3.60 -19.55
N LYS A 232 0.04 -2.41 -19.16
CA LYS A 232 -0.48 -1.41 -20.10
C LYS A 232 0.58 -0.87 -21.07
N ARG A 233 1.86 -0.82 -20.68
CA ARG A 233 2.95 -0.32 -21.53
C ARG A 233 3.39 -1.32 -22.59
N ILE A 234 3.28 -2.62 -22.30
CA ILE A 234 3.78 -3.70 -23.16
C ILE A 234 2.84 -3.96 -24.36
N ASP A 235 1.61 -3.46 -24.32
CA ASP A 235 0.56 -3.70 -25.33
C ASP A 235 0.32 -5.19 -25.59
N LEU A 236 -0.03 -5.91 -24.52
CA LEU A 236 -0.27 -7.36 -24.57
C LEU A 236 -1.62 -7.74 -25.21
N GLY A 237 -2.49 -6.78 -25.55
CA GLY A 237 -3.85 -7.05 -26.03
C GLY A 237 -4.62 -7.94 -25.06
N ASP A 238 -5.29 -8.98 -25.58
CA ASP A 238 -6.11 -9.91 -24.80
C ASP A 238 -5.29 -10.77 -23.80
N ALA A 239 -3.96 -10.81 -23.92
CA ALA A 239 -3.08 -11.49 -22.97
C ALA A 239 -2.85 -10.71 -21.67
N ALA A 240 -3.18 -9.41 -21.63
CA ALA A 240 -2.92 -8.53 -20.48
C ALA A 240 -3.52 -9.07 -19.17
N PRO A 241 -4.82 -9.47 -19.09
CA PRO A 241 -5.40 -9.99 -17.86
C PRO A 241 -4.75 -11.30 -17.39
N ALA A 242 -4.37 -12.18 -18.32
CA ALA A 242 -3.72 -13.44 -17.98
C ALA A 242 -2.33 -13.23 -17.38
N VAL A 243 -1.55 -12.27 -17.89
CA VAL A 243 -0.24 -11.90 -17.33
C VAL A 243 -0.39 -11.24 -15.95
N HIS A 244 -1.41 -10.38 -15.77
CA HIS A 244 -1.74 -9.81 -14.46
C HIS A 244 -2.03 -10.91 -13.43
N ASP A 245 -2.91 -11.85 -13.78
CA ASP A 245 -3.37 -12.95 -12.90
C ASP A 245 -2.30 -14.03 -12.65
N CYS A 246 -1.09 -13.86 -13.16
CA CYS A 246 0.07 -14.70 -12.85
C CYS A 246 0.82 -14.26 -11.59
N ILE A 247 0.59 -13.04 -11.10
CA ILE A 247 1.31 -12.46 -9.97
C ILE A 247 0.44 -12.54 -8.72
N PHE A 248 0.96 -13.09 -7.62
CA PHE A 248 0.23 -13.29 -6.37
C PHE A 248 1.02 -12.69 -5.20
N PRO A 249 0.49 -11.68 -4.49
CA PRO A 249 1.03 -11.22 -3.21
C PRO A 249 0.69 -12.23 -2.11
N LEU A 250 1.62 -13.15 -1.85
CA LEU A 250 1.42 -14.27 -0.91
C LEU A 250 1.52 -13.86 0.56
N SER A 251 2.19 -12.73 0.84
CA SER A 251 2.25 -12.10 2.15
C SER A 251 2.56 -10.62 1.97
N ALA A 252 1.89 -9.76 2.73
CA ALA A 252 2.15 -8.34 2.74
C ALA A 252 1.91 -7.80 4.15
N ASP A 253 2.99 -7.53 4.87
CA ASP A 253 2.96 -6.86 6.17
C ASP A 253 3.45 -5.40 6.01
N LEU A 254 2.74 -4.47 6.62
CA LEU A 254 3.02 -3.04 6.56
C LEU A 254 2.88 -2.44 7.96
N ALA A 255 3.86 -1.61 8.33
CA ALA A 255 3.70 -0.67 9.43
C ALA A 255 3.73 0.76 8.90
N ASP A 256 2.74 1.57 9.30
CA ASP A 256 2.75 3.01 9.05
C ASP A 256 3.39 3.80 10.21
N ASP A 257 3.81 5.03 9.91
CA ASP A 257 4.35 5.99 10.89
C ASP A 257 3.24 6.72 11.69
N GLY A 258 1.98 6.32 11.55
CA GLY A 258 0.81 7.00 12.10
C GLY A 258 0.32 8.21 11.30
N TRP A 259 1.04 8.61 10.25
CA TRP A 259 0.67 9.69 9.33
C TRP A 259 0.34 9.17 7.92
N GLY A 260 0.27 7.84 7.78
CA GLY A 260 -0.05 7.16 6.53
C GLY A 260 1.15 6.91 5.61
N ASN A 261 2.38 7.24 6.04
CA ASN A 261 3.57 6.83 5.31
C ASN A 261 4.02 5.45 5.78
N VAL A 262 4.55 4.65 4.85
CA VAL A 262 5.07 3.33 5.20
C VAL A 262 6.40 3.50 5.90
N SER A 263 6.47 3.00 7.12
CA SER A 263 7.68 2.96 7.93
C SER A 263 8.41 1.63 7.80
N SER A 264 7.69 0.52 7.64
CA SER A 264 8.28 -0.78 7.30
C SER A 264 7.34 -1.60 6.43
N ALA A 265 7.90 -2.43 5.56
CA ALA A 265 7.14 -3.37 4.74
C ALA A 265 7.91 -4.65 4.52
N GLU A 266 7.21 -5.78 4.66
CA GLU A 266 7.67 -7.08 4.22
C GLU A 266 6.64 -7.65 3.25
N ILE A 267 7.03 -7.78 1.98
CA ILE A 267 6.13 -8.31 0.93
C ILE A 267 6.80 -9.52 0.31
N LEU A 268 6.05 -10.61 0.16
CA LEU A 268 6.42 -11.78 -0.62
C LEU A 268 5.39 -12.01 -1.71
N SER A 269 5.84 -11.96 -2.96
CA SER A 269 5.02 -12.22 -4.13
C SER A 269 5.57 -13.39 -4.92
N ARG A 270 4.68 -14.10 -5.63
CA ARG A 270 5.06 -15.16 -6.59
C ARG A 270 4.48 -14.84 -7.96
N ILE A 271 5.34 -14.91 -8.97
CA ILE A 271 4.99 -14.77 -10.38
C ILE A 271 5.06 -16.15 -11.01
N TYR A 272 3.92 -16.69 -11.41
CA TYR A 272 3.85 -17.93 -12.18
C TYR A 272 4.10 -17.64 -13.67
N SER A 273 4.82 -18.54 -14.36
CA SER A 273 4.94 -18.44 -15.81
C SER A 273 3.59 -18.77 -16.47
N PRO A 274 3.12 -17.98 -17.45
CA PRO A 274 1.94 -18.30 -18.26
C PRO A 274 2.21 -19.34 -19.36
N THR A 275 3.47 -19.68 -19.64
CA THR A 275 3.88 -20.54 -20.78
C THR A 275 4.48 -21.88 -20.33
N THR A 276 5.01 -21.95 -19.11
CA THR A 276 5.68 -23.13 -18.57
C THR A 276 5.28 -23.35 -17.11
N PRO A 277 5.42 -24.58 -16.55
CA PRO A 277 5.14 -24.82 -15.13
C PRO A 277 6.29 -24.34 -14.25
N ALA A 278 6.57 -23.03 -14.29
CA ALA A 278 7.65 -22.37 -13.58
C ALA A 278 7.14 -21.17 -12.76
N ALA A 279 7.94 -20.68 -11.83
CA ALA A 279 7.63 -19.50 -11.04
C ALA A 279 8.88 -18.75 -10.55
N ILE A 280 8.70 -17.50 -10.14
CA ILE A 280 9.69 -16.68 -9.44
C ILE A 280 9.03 -16.08 -8.21
N ASP A 281 9.64 -16.26 -7.04
CA ASP A 281 9.31 -15.49 -5.85
C ASP A 281 10.10 -14.18 -5.85
N VAL A 282 9.47 -13.10 -5.43
CA VAL A 282 10.07 -11.79 -5.22
C VAL A 282 9.72 -11.34 -3.81
N SER A 283 10.72 -10.94 -3.04
CA SER A 283 10.54 -10.45 -1.67
C SER A 283 11.07 -9.03 -1.55
N LEU A 284 10.28 -8.15 -0.94
CA LEU A 284 10.67 -6.80 -0.53
C LEU A 284 10.80 -6.76 0.98
N GLU A 285 11.93 -6.23 1.44
CA GLU A 285 12.16 -5.83 2.83
C GLU A 285 12.47 -4.33 2.81
N TYR A 286 11.58 -3.52 3.39
CA TYR A 286 11.70 -2.07 3.38
C TYR A 286 11.56 -1.53 4.80
N HIS A 287 12.39 -0.54 5.12
CA HIS A 287 12.32 0.22 6.36
C HIS A 287 12.73 1.67 6.09
N TYR A 288 11.96 2.60 6.62
CA TYR A 288 12.25 4.01 6.61
C TYR A 288 11.75 4.64 7.90
N ARG A 289 12.66 5.27 8.66
CA ARG A 289 12.30 5.99 9.88
C ARG A 289 13.15 7.21 10.07
N THR A 290 12.50 8.37 10.13
CA THR A 290 13.13 9.61 10.58
C THR A 290 13.19 9.65 12.11
N ARG A 291 14.35 10.02 12.65
CA ARG A 291 14.58 10.32 14.06
C ARG A 291 15.02 11.76 14.19
N TYR A 292 15.06 12.26 15.42
CA TYR A 292 15.45 13.65 15.71
C TYR A 292 16.80 14.05 15.09
N SER A 293 17.76 13.12 15.02
CA SER A 293 19.12 13.38 14.53
C SER A 293 19.65 12.30 13.58
N SER A 294 18.80 11.42 13.06
CA SER A 294 19.23 10.36 12.15
C SER A 294 18.07 9.88 11.28
N VAL A 295 18.42 9.16 10.21
CA VAL A 295 17.47 8.42 9.38
C VAL A 295 17.90 6.97 9.38
N GLU A 296 16.95 6.06 9.54
CA GLU A 296 17.14 4.64 9.26
C GLU A 296 16.47 4.35 7.93
N PHE A 297 17.22 3.80 6.98
CA PHE A 297 16.67 3.46 5.66
C PHE A 297 17.34 2.20 5.12
N TYR A 298 16.51 1.26 4.68
CA TYR A 298 16.92 0.21 3.75
C TYR A 298 15.74 -0.24 2.88
N CYS A 299 16.04 -0.67 1.66
CA CYS A 299 15.11 -1.23 0.70
C CYS A 299 15.81 -2.35 -0.06
N ASN A 300 15.51 -3.59 0.33
CA ASN A 300 16.11 -4.78 -0.23
C ASN A 300 15.06 -5.58 -1.00
N ILE A 301 15.39 -5.95 -2.23
CA ILE A 301 14.56 -6.78 -3.09
C ILE A 301 15.34 -8.02 -3.42
N TYR A 302 14.75 -9.17 -3.12
CA TYR A 302 15.33 -10.47 -3.39
C TYR A 302 14.45 -11.28 -4.32
N TYR A 303 15.03 -12.24 -5.03
CA TYR A 303 14.29 -13.16 -5.88
C TYR A 303 14.72 -14.61 -5.70
N ARG A 304 13.80 -15.56 -5.92
CA ARG A 304 14.06 -17.01 -5.90
C ARG A 304 13.34 -17.68 -7.06
N THR A 305 14.03 -18.54 -7.80
CA THR A 305 13.50 -19.15 -9.02
C THR A 305 13.06 -20.59 -8.83
N TYR A 306 11.96 -20.96 -9.49
CA TYR A 306 11.50 -22.33 -9.69
C TYR A 306 11.39 -22.61 -11.20
N PRO A 307 12.49 -23.02 -11.86
CA PRO A 307 12.47 -23.29 -13.31
C PRO A 307 11.51 -24.41 -13.72
N SER A 308 11.15 -25.29 -12.77
CA SER A 308 10.12 -26.31 -12.91
C SER A 308 9.51 -26.59 -11.53
N ILE A 309 8.19 -26.44 -11.40
CA ILE A 309 7.45 -26.71 -10.17
C ILE A 309 7.15 -28.20 -10.12
N THR A 310 8.04 -28.98 -9.52
CA THR A 310 7.85 -30.43 -9.35
C THR A 310 7.20 -30.79 -8.03
N ASP A 311 7.30 -29.92 -7.02
CA ASP A 311 6.71 -30.13 -5.71
C ASP A 311 5.37 -29.38 -5.60
N PRO A 312 4.26 -30.07 -5.29
CA PRO A 312 2.97 -29.42 -5.04
C PRO A 312 2.94 -28.61 -3.74
N LYS A 313 4.03 -28.53 -2.97
CA LYS A 313 4.18 -27.73 -1.73
C LYS A 313 5.48 -26.94 -1.74
N LEU A 314 5.46 -25.74 -2.33
CA LEU A 314 6.58 -24.81 -2.25
C LEU A 314 6.59 -24.09 -0.88
N VAL A 315 7.79 -23.93 -0.31
CA VAL A 315 7.99 -23.28 0.99
C VAL A 315 7.82 -21.77 0.87
N LEU A 316 6.96 -21.18 1.71
CA LEU A 316 6.72 -19.74 1.83
C LEU A 316 7.65 -19.09 2.86
N SER A 317 8.95 -19.38 2.79
CA SER A 317 9.93 -18.73 3.67
C SER A 317 10.34 -17.38 3.10
N THR A 318 10.24 -16.34 3.91
CA THR A 318 10.90 -15.06 3.62
C THR A 318 12.41 -15.17 3.89
N PRO A 319 13.22 -14.34 3.24
CA PRO A 319 14.62 -14.19 3.61
C PRO A 319 14.73 -13.72 5.08
N GLN A 320 15.54 -14.38 5.91
CA GLN A 320 15.77 -13.98 7.30
C GLN A 320 17.23 -13.57 7.48
N GLY A 321 17.53 -12.35 7.04
CA GLY A 321 18.86 -11.77 7.09
C GLY A 321 19.91 -12.48 6.21
N PRO A 322 21.17 -12.02 6.26
CA PRO A 322 22.21 -12.42 5.32
C PRO A 322 22.63 -13.90 5.44
N ARG A 323 22.35 -14.55 6.58
CA ARG A 323 22.75 -15.94 6.84
C ARG A 323 21.69 -16.97 6.45
N ASN A 324 20.43 -16.56 6.27
CA ASN A 324 19.32 -17.48 5.95
C ASN A 324 18.51 -16.97 4.76
N MET A 325 19.15 -16.99 3.59
CA MET A 325 18.55 -16.51 2.35
C MET A 325 17.60 -17.53 1.72
N ASN A 326 17.49 -18.79 2.20
CA ASN A 326 16.50 -19.76 1.69
C ASN A 326 16.41 -19.90 0.15
N GLY A 327 17.54 -19.75 -0.55
CA GLY A 327 17.61 -19.79 -2.02
C GLY A 327 17.31 -18.46 -2.73
N PHE A 328 16.98 -17.41 -1.98
CA PHE A 328 16.89 -16.05 -2.49
C PHE A 328 18.27 -15.50 -2.88
N ARG A 329 18.24 -14.61 -3.87
CA ARG A 329 19.38 -13.85 -4.39
C ARG A 329 19.00 -12.37 -4.43
N PRO A 330 19.95 -11.45 -4.22
CA PRO A 330 19.67 -10.02 -4.29
C PRO A 330 19.33 -9.63 -5.73
N LEU A 331 18.23 -8.89 -5.89
CA LEU A 331 17.90 -8.14 -7.09
C LEU A 331 18.43 -6.70 -6.95
N LEU A 332 18.12 -6.08 -5.81
CA LEU A 332 18.46 -4.72 -5.45
C LEU A 332 18.68 -4.65 -3.95
N GLU A 333 19.70 -3.94 -3.51
CA GLU A 333 19.89 -3.60 -2.09
C GLU A 333 20.20 -2.11 -2.02
N MET A 334 19.50 -1.40 -1.16
CA MET A 334 19.72 0.03 -0.93
C MET A 334 19.61 0.30 0.56
N GLY A 335 20.43 1.20 1.09
CA GLY A 335 20.33 1.61 2.48
C GLY A 335 21.32 2.71 2.82
N LEU A 336 21.47 2.96 4.11
CA LEU A 336 22.49 3.85 4.64
C LEU A 336 23.63 3.02 5.21
N ALA A 337 24.87 3.40 4.92
CA ALA A 337 26.05 2.78 5.49
C ALA A 337 25.99 2.86 7.03
N ASP A 338 26.39 1.77 7.69
CA ASP A 338 26.57 1.71 9.15
C ASP A 338 27.84 2.48 9.58
N VAL A 339 27.88 3.79 9.33
CA VAL A 339 28.92 4.66 9.85
C VAL A 339 28.55 5.04 11.29
N PRO A 340 29.41 4.78 12.29
CA PRO A 340 29.09 5.05 13.68
C PRO A 340 28.71 6.53 13.86
N PRO A 341 27.65 6.83 14.65
CA PRO A 341 27.24 8.20 14.89
C PRO A 341 28.35 8.96 15.63
N GLY A 342 29.12 9.74 14.87
CA GLY A 342 30.07 10.74 15.37
C GLY A 342 29.48 12.15 15.32
N ARG A 343 30.27 13.16 15.72
CA ARG A 343 29.87 14.57 15.63
C ARG A 343 29.53 15.05 14.21
N ARG A 344 29.99 14.31 13.18
CA ARG A 344 29.77 14.56 11.75
C ARG A 344 29.05 13.39 11.08
N TRP A 345 28.02 12.80 11.71
CA TRP A 345 27.23 11.75 11.04
C TRP A 345 26.66 12.31 9.72
N ARG A 346 27.02 11.67 8.61
CA ARG A 346 26.46 11.93 7.28
C ARG A 346 25.83 10.63 6.79
N ALA A 347 24.63 10.73 6.23
CA ALA A 347 23.94 9.60 5.62
C ALA A 347 24.66 9.25 4.30
N ILE A 348 25.52 8.23 4.33
CA ILE A 348 26.13 7.71 3.10
C ILE A 348 25.20 6.64 2.56
N GLU A 349 24.66 6.86 1.36
CA GLU A 349 23.78 5.89 0.72
C GLU A 349 24.60 4.77 0.08
N GLU A 350 24.32 3.52 0.47
CA GLU A 350 24.87 2.32 -0.17
C GLU A 350 23.81 1.72 -1.09
N ARG A 351 24.18 1.46 -2.34
CA ARG A 351 23.26 0.90 -3.34
C ARG A 351 23.97 -0.17 -4.16
N THR A 352 23.35 -1.34 -4.28
CA THR A 352 23.86 -2.49 -5.04
C THR A 352 22.78 -3.04 -5.96
N PHE A 353 23.15 -3.28 -7.23
CA PHE A 353 22.29 -3.97 -8.19
C PHE A 353 22.77 -5.40 -8.37
N GLY A 354 22.05 -6.37 -7.79
CA GLY A 354 22.50 -7.75 -7.66
C GLY A 354 22.28 -8.62 -8.91
N LEU A 355 21.56 -8.12 -9.91
CA LEU A 355 21.19 -8.88 -11.09
C LEU A 355 22.19 -8.68 -12.24
N SER A 356 22.86 -9.76 -12.65
CA SER A 356 23.68 -9.78 -13.87
C SER A 356 22.84 -9.98 -15.13
N GLN A 357 23.38 -9.62 -16.29
CA GLN A 357 22.75 -9.86 -17.60
C GLN A 357 22.34 -11.33 -17.82
N VAL A 358 23.22 -12.28 -17.49
CA VAL A 358 22.95 -13.72 -17.66
C VAL A 358 21.79 -14.17 -16.77
N GLN A 359 21.73 -13.65 -15.54
CA GLN A 359 20.63 -13.95 -14.63
C GLN A 359 19.33 -13.33 -15.15
N ALA A 360 19.33 -12.07 -15.60
CA ALA A 360 18.14 -11.40 -16.12
C ALA A 360 17.53 -12.15 -17.31
N ARG A 361 18.35 -12.59 -18.27
CA ARG A 361 17.90 -13.45 -19.38
C ARG A 361 17.36 -14.80 -18.89
N THR A 362 17.97 -15.37 -17.85
CA THR A 362 17.48 -16.62 -17.26
C THR A 362 16.10 -16.43 -16.62
N LEU A 363 15.87 -15.33 -15.89
CA LEU A 363 14.57 -15.00 -15.30
C LEU A 363 13.50 -14.76 -16.37
N HIS A 364 13.86 -14.01 -17.40
CA HIS A 364 12.99 -13.77 -18.56
C HIS A 364 12.58 -15.11 -19.20
N ARG A 365 13.53 -15.99 -19.48
CA ARG A 365 13.25 -17.31 -20.05
C ARG A 365 12.37 -18.18 -19.17
N ILE A 366 12.57 -18.15 -17.85
CA ILE A 366 11.75 -18.88 -16.89
C ILE A 366 10.29 -18.40 -16.95
N LEU A 367 10.04 -17.10 -17.06
CA LEU A 367 8.67 -16.57 -17.05
C LEU A 367 8.01 -16.64 -18.42
N PHE A 368 8.70 -16.25 -19.49
CA PHE A 368 8.07 -15.94 -20.78
C PHE A 368 8.59 -16.79 -21.95
N GLY A 369 9.58 -17.66 -21.74
CA GLY A 369 10.26 -18.41 -22.79
C GLY A 369 11.43 -17.63 -23.40
N GLU A 370 12.06 -18.17 -24.46
CA GLU A 370 13.24 -17.54 -25.06
C GLU A 370 12.96 -16.09 -25.45
N ALA A 371 13.86 -15.20 -25.02
CA ALA A 371 13.80 -13.79 -25.37
C ALA A 371 14.02 -13.64 -26.87
N ALA A 372 13.36 -12.65 -27.44
CA ALA A 372 13.77 -12.16 -28.73
C ALA A 372 15.17 -11.52 -28.56
N ASP A 373 16.21 -12.13 -29.12
CA ASP A 373 17.49 -11.47 -29.36
C ASP A 373 17.25 -10.44 -30.48
N VAL A 374 16.63 -9.30 -30.14
CA VAL A 374 16.29 -8.24 -31.10
C VAL A 374 17.40 -7.22 -31.04
N ASP A 375 18.27 -7.22 -32.04
CA ASP A 375 18.88 -5.96 -32.48
C ASP A 375 17.73 -4.96 -32.66
N ALA A 376 17.77 -3.81 -31.97
CA ALA A 376 16.64 -2.86 -31.92
C ALA A 376 16.13 -2.40 -33.31
N ASP A 377 16.93 -2.63 -34.36
CA ASP A 377 16.65 -2.34 -35.77
C ASP A 377 16.09 -3.54 -36.58
N ALA A 378 15.92 -4.72 -35.97
CA ALA A 378 15.38 -5.88 -36.65
C ALA A 378 13.88 -5.73 -36.92
N ASP A 379 13.46 -6.16 -38.10
CA ASP A 379 12.10 -6.09 -38.62
C ASP A 379 11.08 -6.59 -37.58
N ALA A 380 9.98 -5.86 -37.38
CA ALA A 380 8.96 -6.22 -36.37
C ALA A 380 8.39 -7.63 -36.60
N ASP A 381 8.40 -8.07 -37.87
CA ASP A 381 7.97 -9.39 -38.33
C ASP A 381 8.98 -10.53 -38.00
N ALA A 382 10.21 -10.19 -37.58
CA ALA A 382 11.25 -11.16 -37.20
C ALA A 382 11.26 -11.50 -35.69
N ARG A 383 10.42 -10.85 -34.87
CA ARG A 383 10.35 -11.18 -33.44
C ARG A 383 9.74 -12.57 -33.23
N PRO A 384 10.28 -13.41 -32.33
CA PRO A 384 9.70 -14.70 -31.99
C PRO A 384 8.24 -14.52 -31.56
N ALA A 385 7.37 -15.33 -32.14
CA ALA A 385 5.97 -15.38 -31.77
C ALA A 385 5.82 -15.78 -30.30
N GLY A 386 4.86 -15.17 -29.60
CA GLY A 386 4.54 -15.45 -28.20
C GLY A 386 4.98 -14.37 -27.22
N LEU A 387 4.86 -14.65 -25.92
CA LEU A 387 5.13 -13.68 -24.86
C LEU A 387 6.60 -13.27 -24.76
N GLY A 388 7.54 -14.20 -24.97
CA GLY A 388 8.98 -13.91 -24.88
C GLY A 388 9.49 -12.87 -25.90
N GLY A 389 8.78 -12.68 -27.01
CA GLY A 389 9.05 -11.61 -27.98
C GLY A 389 8.29 -10.30 -27.74
N LYS A 390 7.26 -10.32 -26.90
CA LYS A 390 6.46 -9.12 -26.53
C LYS A 390 6.98 -8.45 -25.28
N ILE A 391 7.31 -9.24 -24.25
CA ILE A 391 7.86 -8.76 -22.98
C ILE A 391 9.39 -8.86 -23.11
N ASP A 392 10.11 -7.74 -23.01
CA ASP A 392 11.57 -7.77 -23.00
C ASP A 392 12.14 -7.90 -21.57
N VAL A 393 13.47 -7.96 -21.44
CA VAL A 393 14.14 -8.11 -20.13
C VAL A 393 13.87 -6.92 -19.20
N CYS A 394 13.83 -5.70 -19.72
CA CYS A 394 13.54 -4.50 -18.94
C CYS A 394 12.11 -4.53 -18.37
N GLU A 395 11.11 -4.88 -19.20
CA GLU A 395 9.73 -4.98 -18.75
C GLU A 395 9.52 -6.16 -17.80
N MET A 396 10.26 -7.26 -17.98
CA MET A 396 10.30 -8.35 -17.01
C MET A 396 10.84 -7.87 -15.64
N ILE A 397 11.94 -7.11 -15.61
CA ILE A 397 12.45 -6.54 -14.35
C ILE A 397 11.44 -5.56 -13.74
N ALA A 398 10.77 -4.74 -14.56
CA ALA A 398 9.70 -3.87 -14.10
C ALA A 398 8.52 -4.67 -13.51
N LEU A 399 8.17 -5.83 -14.06
CA LEU A 399 7.17 -6.74 -13.49
C LEU A 399 7.63 -7.34 -12.16
N LEU A 400 8.91 -7.70 -12.00
CA LEU A 400 9.46 -8.16 -10.72
C LEU A 400 9.30 -7.07 -9.65
N LEU A 401 9.67 -5.83 -9.94
CA LEU A 401 9.49 -4.69 -9.04
C LEU A 401 8.01 -4.41 -8.76
N ALA A 402 7.16 -4.46 -9.78
CA ALA A 402 5.73 -4.22 -9.66
C ALA A 402 5.04 -5.28 -8.79
N SER A 403 5.53 -6.52 -8.79
CA SER A 403 4.98 -7.60 -7.95
C SER A 403 5.06 -7.31 -6.44
N VAL A 404 5.97 -6.42 -6.02
CA VAL A 404 6.10 -5.94 -4.63
C VAL A 404 5.70 -4.46 -4.49
N GLY A 405 4.96 -3.94 -5.46
CA GLY A 405 4.38 -2.58 -5.41
C GLY A 405 5.33 -1.47 -5.81
N ILE A 406 6.47 -1.75 -6.42
CA ILE A 406 7.39 -0.73 -6.95
C ILE A 406 7.09 -0.52 -8.44
N SER A 407 6.43 0.60 -8.76
CA SER A 407 6.09 0.96 -10.14
C SER A 407 7.17 1.86 -10.74
N LEU A 408 8.20 1.26 -11.32
CA LEU A 408 9.27 1.99 -12.01
C LEU A 408 8.99 2.05 -13.52
N ARG A 409 9.12 3.24 -14.10
CA ARG A 409 9.22 3.43 -15.55
C ARG A 409 10.69 3.63 -15.90
N VAL A 410 11.24 2.73 -16.73
CA VAL A 410 12.59 2.85 -17.26
C VAL A 410 12.51 3.52 -18.63
N ALA A 411 13.21 4.62 -18.80
CA ALA A 411 13.31 5.31 -20.07
C ALA A 411 14.13 4.48 -21.07
N ARG A 412 13.69 4.47 -22.33
CA ARG A 412 14.34 3.75 -23.44
C ARG A 412 15.06 4.68 -24.41
N ASP A 413 14.66 5.95 -24.42
CA ASP A 413 15.20 7.00 -25.26
C ASP A 413 15.24 8.31 -24.48
N ASP A 414 15.97 9.28 -25.02
CA ASP A 414 16.06 10.65 -24.51
C ASP A 414 14.85 11.53 -24.91
N GLY A 415 13.92 11.00 -25.70
CA GLY A 415 12.85 11.73 -26.39
C GLY A 415 11.66 12.14 -25.53
N GLY A 416 11.73 11.99 -24.20
CA GLY A 416 10.74 12.57 -23.28
C GLY A 416 10.32 11.69 -22.09
N ALA A 417 10.76 10.45 -21.99
CA ALA A 417 10.56 9.64 -20.78
C ALA A 417 11.72 9.82 -19.79
N VAL A 418 11.40 10.15 -18.54
CA VAL A 418 12.36 10.16 -17.43
C VAL A 418 12.17 8.90 -16.62
N ASP A 419 13.28 8.32 -16.13
CA ASP A 419 13.22 7.26 -15.14
C ASP A 419 12.50 7.78 -13.90
N ALA A 420 11.34 7.22 -13.61
CA ALA A 420 10.47 7.75 -12.56
C ALA A 420 9.62 6.66 -11.94
N PHE A 421 9.43 6.76 -10.63
CA PHE A 421 8.39 6.02 -9.95
C PHE A 421 7.02 6.62 -10.27
N ALA A 422 6.03 5.77 -10.54
CA ALA A 422 4.66 6.24 -10.63
C ALA A 422 4.24 6.79 -9.26
N ARG A 423 3.67 8.00 -9.22
CA ARG A 423 3.08 8.55 -8.00
C ARG A 423 1.92 7.66 -7.58
N ALA A 424 2.04 7.04 -6.40
CA ALA A 424 1.02 6.22 -5.79
C ALA A 424 0.59 6.83 -4.44
N ASP A 425 -0.58 6.41 -3.96
CA ASP A 425 -1.14 6.86 -2.68
C ASP A 425 -0.27 6.44 -1.48
N LEU A 426 0.35 5.27 -1.59
CA LEU A 426 1.33 4.75 -0.63
C LEU A 426 2.73 5.03 -1.21
N ARG A 427 3.61 5.71 -0.46
CA ARG A 427 4.95 6.11 -0.91
C ARG A 427 6.04 5.27 -0.27
N TRP A 428 7.10 5.04 -1.03
CA TRP A 428 8.34 4.42 -0.54
C TRP A 428 9.34 5.56 -0.36
N GLU A 429 9.39 6.12 0.85
CA GLU A 429 10.32 7.21 1.19
C GLU A 429 11.78 6.74 1.01
N GLY A 430 12.64 7.66 0.56
CA GLY A 430 14.04 7.36 0.23
C GLY A 430 14.26 6.73 -1.16
N LEU A 431 13.22 6.27 -1.86
CA LEU A 431 13.40 5.72 -3.22
C LEU A 431 13.41 6.78 -4.32
N GLU A 432 12.74 7.92 -4.16
CA GLU A 432 12.47 8.87 -5.26
C GLU A 432 13.73 9.33 -6.01
N GLY A 433 14.84 9.56 -5.31
CA GLY A 433 16.13 9.95 -5.89
C GLY A 433 16.86 8.82 -6.64
N SER A 434 16.44 7.57 -6.46
CA SER A 434 17.14 6.39 -6.99
C SER A 434 16.57 5.85 -8.30
N ALA A 435 15.53 6.48 -8.84
CA ALA A 435 14.89 6.04 -10.08
C ALA A 435 15.87 6.02 -11.27
N ARG A 436 16.76 7.03 -11.36
CA ARG A 436 17.77 7.15 -12.42
C ARG A 436 18.82 6.05 -12.32
N TRP A 437 19.42 5.90 -11.15
CA TRP A 437 20.35 4.82 -10.83
C TRP A 437 19.75 3.44 -11.17
N MET A 438 18.52 3.14 -10.71
CA MET A 438 17.85 1.89 -11.05
C MET A 438 17.62 1.74 -12.57
N GLY A 439 17.16 2.81 -13.23
CA GLY A 439 16.92 2.83 -14.68
C GLY A 439 18.18 2.49 -15.48
N ARG A 440 19.33 3.10 -15.13
CA ARG A 440 20.63 2.84 -15.73
C ARG A 440 21.05 1.38 -15.59
N HIS A 441 21.00 0.83 -14.38
CA HIS A 441 21.38 -0.57 -14.15
C HIS A 441 20.44 -1.56 -14.85
N ILE A 442 19.14 -1.28 -14.88
CA ILE A 442 18.16 -2.09 -15.63
C ILE A 442 18.47 -2.05 -17.14
N ARG A 443 18.72 -0.87 -17.72
CA ARG A 443 19.13 -0.72 -19.12
C ARG A 443 20.40 -1.52 -19.42
N ALA A 444 21.42 -1.40 -18.59
CA ALA A 444 22.70 -2.10 -18.76
C ALA A 444 22.51 -3.64 -18.75
N VAL A 445 21.74 -4.15 -17.79
CA VAL A 445 21.46 -5.58 -17.65
C VAL A 445 20.56 -6.12 -18.75
N ALA A 446 19.67 -5.30 -19.29
CA ALA A 446 18.82 -5.61 -20.42
C ALA A 446 19.49 -5.36 -21.79
N GLN A 447 20.73 -4.87 -21.82
CA GLN A 447 21.45 -4.45 -23.03
C GLN A 447 20.70 -3.42 -23.89
N CYS A 448 19.99 -2.50 -23.24
CA CYS A 448 19.49 -1.31 -23.92
C CYS A 448 20.67 -0.36 -24.23
N ALA A 449 20.53 0.47 -25.26
CA ALA A 449 21.47 1.56 -25.48
C ALA A 449 21.52 2.46 -24.24
N PRO A 450 22.73 2.83 -23.75
CA PRO A 450 22.86 3.79 -22.66
C PRO A 450 22.30 5.15 -23.10
N LEU A 451 21.69 5.87 -22.16
CA LEU A 451 21.27 7.24 -22.39
C LEU A 451 22.44 8.19 -22.09
N PRO A 452 22.57 9.33 -22.77
CA PRO A 452 23.59 10.35 -22.46
C PRO A 452 23.69 10.73 -20.98
N ARG A 453 22.54 10.79 -20.28
CA ARG A 453 22.48 11.08 -18.84
C ARG A 453 22.98 9.95 -17.93
N ASP A 454 23.18 8.74 -18.47
CA ASP A 454 23.70 7.61 -17.69
C ASP A 454 25.19 7.81 -17.37
N ASP A 455 25.92 8.60 -18.17
CA ASP A 455 27.34 8.91 -17.97
C ASP A 455 27.54 10.06 -16.94
N GLU A 456 26.64 11.05 -16.88
CA GLU A 456 26.73 12.20 -15.97
C GLU A 456 26.63 11.84 -14.47
N GLU A 457 26.13 10.64 -14.14
CA GLU A 457 25.92 10.18 -12.76
C GLU A 457 27.12 9.39 -12.22
N SER A 458 28.00 8.83 -13.07
CA SER A 458 29.27 8.26 -12.57
C SER A 458 30.21 9.36 -12.06
N ASP A 459 30.21 10.52 -12.70
CA ASP A 459 31.18 11.57 -12.43
C ASP A 459 30.87 12.32 -11.11
N LYS A 460 29.58 12.43 -10.73
CA LYS A 460 29.17 13.15 -9.50
C LYS A 460 29.32 12.35 -8.20
N ALA A 461 29.41 11.02 -8.28
CA ALA A 461 29.61 10.19 -7.10
C ALA A 461 31.07 10.19 -6.63
N GLU A 462 32.02 10.53 -7.52
CA GLU A 462 33.45 10.63 -7.20
C GLU A 462 33.85 12.05 -6.76
N ASP A 463 33.18 13.10 -7.25
CA ASP A 463 33.53 14.50 -6.94
C ASP A 463 32.94 15.05 -5.63
N SER A 464 31.91 14.43 -5.02
CA SER A 464 31.31 14.97 -3.78
C SER A 464 32.11 14.69 -2.51
N ASP A 465 33.16 13.87 -2.60
CA ASP A 465 33.99 13.48 -1.46
C ASP A 465 35.17 14.46 -1.22
N GLU A 466 35.44 15.41 -2.13
CA GLU A 466 36.63 16.29 -2.05
C GLU A 466 36.34 17.79 -1.79
N GLU A 467 35.11 18.29 -1.94
CA GLU A 467 34.85 19.75 -1.93
C GLU A 467 34.28 20.34 -0.62
N ASP A 468 34.18 19.59 0.47
CA ASP A 468 33.44 20.00 1.68
C ASP A 468 34.33 20.16 2.95
N ASP A 469 35.65 20.13 2.79
CA ASP A 469 36.65 20.20 3.90
C ASP A 469 37.40 21.55 3.99
N GLU A 470 37.01 22.56 3.21
CA GLU A 470 37.54 23.93 3.31
C GLU A 470 36.39 24.88 3.69
N ASP A 471 36.37 25.38 4.95
CA ASP A 471 35.48 26.42 5.55
C ASP A 471 34.74 25.81 6.77
N GLU A 472 35.04 26.04 8.05
CA GLU A 472 35.52 27.20 8.81
C GLU A 472 36.00 26.69 10.18
N ASP A 473 37.32 26.66 10.44
CA ASP A 473 37.88 26.63 11.80
C ASP A 473 38.62 27.97 11.99
N GLU A 474 37.88 29.06 12.20
CA GLU A 474 38.40 30.24 12.91
C GLU A 474 37.59 30.42 14.19
N ASP A 475 38.12 29.78 15.23
CA ASP A 475 37.85 30.05 16.63
C ASP A 475 37.98 31.55 16.94
N GLU A 476 36.95 32.18 17.50
CA GLU A 476 37.16 33.34 18.37
C GLU A 476 36.24 33.27 19.61
N ASP A 477 36.72 32.48 20.57
CA ASP A 477 36.20 32.37 21.92
C ASP A 477 36.34 33.69 22.68
N GLY A 478 35.21 34.38 22.87
CA GLY A 478 35.13 35.65 23.60
C GLY A 478 34.04 35.69 24.66
N TRP A 479 33.91 34.66 25.51
CA TRP A 479 33.06 34.72 26.70
C TRP A 479 33.94 34.84 27.95
N SER A 480 34.24 36.08 28.31
CA SER A 480 34.85 36.41 29.60
C SER A 480 33.83 36.18 30.72
N ASP A 481 34.11 35.21 31.58
CA ASP A 481 33.57 35.11 32.93
C ASP A 481 33.82 36.44 33.67
N ASP A 482 32.76 37.14 34.04
CA ASP A 482 32.82 38.14 35.11
C ASP A 482 31.69 37.86 36.11
N ASP A 483 32.11 37.27 37.22
CA ASP A 483 31.41 37.08 38.47
C ASP A 483 30.92 38.41 39.07
N GLU A 484 29.60 38.61 39.21
CA GLU A 484 29.06 39.47 40.28
C GLU A 484 27.83 38.87 40.98
N ARG A 485 28.10 38.07 42.02
CA ARG A 485 27.79 38.41 43.42
C ARG A 485 26.34 38.79 43.79
N PHE A 486 25.59 37.80 44.28
CA PHE A 486 24.55 37.95 45.32
C PHE A 486 24.64 36.71 46.25
N GLY A 487 25.25 36.74 47.45
CA GLY A 487 24.79 37.44 48.65
C GLY A 487 23.38 36.96 49.04
N GLY A 488 23.15 35.85 49.75
CA GLY A 488 23.69 35.47 51.05
C GLY A 488 22.80 36.02 52.17
N GLY A 489 21.82 35.24 52.66
CA GLY A 489 21.07 35.62 53.85
C GLY A 489 19.79 34.83 54.18
N ALA A 490 19.95 33.85 55.09
CA ALA A 490 18.98 33.41 56.10
C ALA A 490 17.79 32.51 55.69
N GLU A 491 18.02 31.19 55.78
CA GLU A 491 17.15 30.26 56.54
C GLU A 491 17.22 30.61 58.07
N PRO A 492 16.35 30.08 58.97
CA PRO A 492 15.54 28.86 58.84
C PRO A 492 14.12 28.90 59.46
N ASP A 493 13.43 27.76 59.29
CA ASP A 493 12.84 26.95 60.37
C ASP A 493 11.32 26.70 60.24
N CYS A 494 10.95 25.45 59.96
CA CYS A 494 10.17 24.63 60.90
C CYS A 494 9.77 23.29 60.27
N ARG A 495 10.13 22.22 60.99
CA ARG A 495 9.68 20.83 60.79
C ARG A 495 8.26 20.60 61.32
N HIS A 496 7.70 19.48 60.89
CA HIS A 496 6.56 18.71 61.42
C HIS A 496 5.18 19.30 61.05
N GLN A 497 4.24 18.55 60.45
CA GLN A 497 3.86 17.15 60.61
C GLN A 497 3.39 16.56 59.28
#